data_AF-A0A4S2HP96-F1
#
_entry.id   AF-A0A4S2HP96-F1
#
_cell.length_a   1.000
_cell.length_b   1.000
_cell.length_c   1.000
_cell.angle_alpha   90.00
_cell.angle_beta   90.00
_cell.angle_gamma   90.00
#
_symmetry.space_group_name_H-M   'P 1'
#
loop_
_entity.id
_entity.type
_entity.pdbx_description
1 polymer ?
#
loop_
_entity_poly.entity_id
_entity_poly.type
_entity_poly.pdbx_seq_one_letter_code
_entity_poly.pdbx_strand_id
1 'polypeptide(L)'
;MAVITYNDQLRNLLADVECVLAFDTAADFLGLTNGGYRSAAQIFVNKKQNIDGTEQILVPSLETLVCEERNGLLCTTVNQTIIDLLEQNGDEQIIMESLANYYDAHNESFDGLEVPEHLRSRFEKYKAWAVEYYEE
;
A
#
# COMPACT_ATOMS: atom_id res chain seq x y z
N MET A 1 -21.82 1.46 18.47
CA MET A 1 -21.64 2.29 17.26
C MET A 1 -20.45 1.67 16.53
N ALA A 2 -20.69 0.98 15.42
CA ALA A 2 -19.58 0.50 14.61
C ALA A 2 -18.86 1.76 14.09
N VAL A 3 -17.63 1.98 14.54
CA VAL A 3 -16.74 2.92 13.85
C VAL A 3 -16.65 2.35 12.45
N ILE A 4 -17.33 2.98 11.48
CA ILE A 4 -17.16 2.61 10.08
C ILE A 4 -15.70 2.96 9.81
N THR A 5 -14.84 1.95 9.79
CA THR A 5 -13.42 2.12 9.50
C THR A 5 -13.33 2.66 8.07
N TYR A 6 -12.36 3.52 7.81
CA TYR A 6 -12.08 4.08 6.49
C TYR A 6 -12.13 3.00 5.38
N ASN A 7 -11.59 1.81 5.66
CA ASN A 7 -11.63 0.63 4.81
C ASN A 7 -13.04 0.18 4.39
N ASP A 8 -14.04 0.29 5.26
CA ASP A 8 -15.42 -0.09 4.94
C ASP A 8 -16.07 0.94 3.99
N GLN A 9 -15.76 2.24 4.18
CA GLN A 9 -16.19 3.29 3.25
C GLN A 9 -15.54 3.13 1.87
N LEU A 10 -14.25 2.83 1.84
CA LEU A 10 -13.47 2.54 0.63
C LEU A 10 -14.06 1.36 -0.13
N ARG A 11 -14.35 0.28 0.59
CA ARG A 11 -15.01 -0.90 0.02
C ARG A 11 -16.32 -0.54 -0.63
N ASN A 12 -17.16 0.24 0.04
CA ASN A 12 -18.45 0.63 -0.52
C ASN A 12 -18.31 1.58 -1.71
N LEU A 13 -17.33 2.49 -1.69
CA LEU A 13 -17.04 3.43 -2.77
C LEU A 13 -16.54 2.70 -4.04
N LEU A 14 -15.73 1.66 -3.86
CA LEU A 14 -15.06 0.93 -4.94
C LEU A 14 -15.70 -0.43 -5.26
N ALA A 15 -16.83 -0.78 -4.62
CA ALA A 15 -17.48 -2.08 -4.77
C ALA A 15 -17.87 -2.43 -6.21
N ASP A 16 -18.20 -1.43 -7.03
CA ASP A 16 -18.61 -1.60 -8.44
C ASP A 16 -17.53 -1.05 -9.41
N VAL A 17 -16.34 -0.76 -8.89
CA VAL A 17 -15.27 -0.10 -9.62
C VAL A 17 -14.16 -1.10 -9.91
N GLU A 18 -13.89 -1.31 -11.19
CA GLU A 18 -12.73 -2.11 -11.60
C GLU A 18 -11.43 -1.31 -11.38
N CYS A 19 -10.89 -1.43 -10.17
CA CYS A 19 -9.65 -0.76 -9.75
C CYS A 19 -8.88 -1.61 -8.76
N VAL A 20 -7.60 -1.27 -8.58
CA VAL A 20 -6.71 -1.92 -7.61
C VAL A 20 -6.23 -0.85 -6.64
N LEU A 21 -6.38 -1.06 -5.33
CA LEU A 21 -5.84 -0.16 -4.31
C LEU A 21 -4.32 -0.06 -4.46
N ALA A 22 -3.77 1.15 -4.33
CA ALA A 22 -2.36 1.44 -4.56
C ALA A 22 -1.74 2.30 -3.46
N PHE A 23 -0.40 2.33 -3.40
CA PHE A 23 0.40 3.18 -2.51
C PHE A 23 -0.07 3.11 -1.07
N ASP A 24 -0.23 4.27 -0.45
CA ASP A 24 -0.64 4.42 0.93
C ASP A 24 -2.01 3.76 1.16
N THR A 25 -2.94 3.85 0.18
CA THR A 25 -4.29 3.27 0.27
C THR A 25 -4.24 1.76 0.40
N ALA A 26 -3.39 1.11 -0.39
CA ALA A 26 -3.13 -0.31 -0.22
C ALA A 26 -2.46 -0.61 1.13
N ALA A 27 -1.48 0.20 1.55
CA ALA A 27 -0.76 -0.03 2.80
C ALA A 27 -1.70 0.00 4.03
N ASP A 28 -2.62 0.96 4.09
CA ASP A 28 -3.63 1.04 5.15
C ASP A 28 -4.59 -0.16 5.11
N PHE A 29 -5.07 -0.51 3.91
CA PHE A 29 -5.99 -1.63 3.71
C PHE A 29 -5.35 -2.99 4.03
N LEU A 30 -4.06 -3.13 3.76
CA LEU A 30 -3.29 -4.32 4.07
C LEU A 30 -2.96 -4.44 5.56
N GLY A 31 -3.06 -3.34 6.32
CA GLY A 31 -2.65 -3.24 7.72
C GLY A 31 -1.15 -3.03 7.90
N LEU A 32 -0.47 -2.47 6.90
CA LEU A 32 0.97 -2.16 6.93
C LEU A 32 1.26 -0.85 7.66
N THR A 33 0.30 0.07 7.71
CA THR A 33 0.42 1.34 8.43
C THR A 33 -0.84 1.58 9.22
N ASN A 34 -0.73 2.36 10.30
CA ASN A 34 -1.89 2.78 11.09
C ASN A 34 -2.68 3.94 10.45
N GLY A 35 -2.34 4.29 9.21
CA GLY A 35 -3.04 5.27 8.39
C GLY A 35 -2.40 6.66 8.47
N GLY A 36 -2.17 7.25 7.29
CA GLY A 36 -1.77 8.64 7.15
C GLY A 36 -2.94 9.54 6.74
N TYR A 37 -2.80 10.85 6.91
CA TYR A 37 -3.79 11.80 6.39
C TYR A 37 -3.73 11.82 4.87
N ARG A 38 -4.85 11.49 4.21
CA ARG A 38 -4.94 11.49 2.74
C ARG A 38 -6.16 12.27 2.29
N SER A 39 -5.97 13.12 1.30
CA SER A 39 -7.06 13.87 0.69
C SER A 39 -7.90 13.02 -0.26
N ALA A 40 -7.33 11.94 -0.81
CA ALA A 40 -7.99 11.02 -1.73
C ALA A 40 -7.39 9.60 -1.63
N ALA A 41 -8.19 8.60 -1.98
CA ALA A 41 -7.74 7.21 -2.07
C ALA A 41 -7.05 6.93 -3.41
N GLN A 42 -5.81 6.45 -3.36
CA GLN A 42 -5.03 6.12 -4.55
C GLN A 42 -5.38 4.74 -5.08
N ILE A 43 -5.76 4.69 -6.35
CA ILE A 43 -6.18 3.48 -7.04
C ILE A 43 -5.55 3.39 -8.43
N PHE A 44 -5.11 2.20 -8.82
CA PHE A 44 -4.77 1.89 -10.19
C PHE A 44 -6.03 1.56 -10.98
N VAL A 45 -6.15 2.16 -12.17
CA VAL A 45 -7.25 1.93 -13.10
C VAL A 45 -6.72 1.75 -14.53
N ASN A 46 -7.32 0.85 -15.29
CA ASN A 46 -7.04 0.70 -16.73
C ASN A 46 -7.69 1.80 -17.58
N LYS A 47 -8.73 2.44 -17.05
CA LYS A 47 -9.52 3.49 -17.68
C LYS A 47 -9.92 4.52 -16.64
N LYS A 48 -9.96 5.79 -17.04
CA LYS A 48 -10.37 6.88 -16.13
C LYS A 48 -11.86 6.75 -15.79
N GLN A 49 -12.17 6.66 -14.50
CA GLN A 49 -13.51 6.49 -13.95
C GLN A 49 -14.07 7.75 -13.26
N ASN A 50 -13.23 8.78 -13.01
CA ASN A 50 -13.62 10.07 -12.40
C ASN A 50 -14.44 9.93 -11.09
N ILE A 51 -14.01 9.02 -10.20
CA ILE A 51 -14.62 8.83 -8.88
C ILE A 51 -14.11 9.92 -7.93
N ASP A 52 -15.04 10.66 -7.33
CA ASP A 52 -14.74 11.72 -6.37
C ASP A 52 -14.08 11.14 -5.10
N GLY A 53 -13.08 11.83 -4.57
CA GLY A 53 -12.31 11.35 -3.41
C GLY A 53 -11.31 10.23 -3.73
N THR A 54 -11.04 9.96 -5.01
CA THR A 54 -10.01 9.00 -5.43
C THR A 54 -8.98 9.63 -6.38
N GLU A 55 -7.72 9.26 -6.20
CA GLU A 55 -6.64 9.53 -7.12
C GLU A 55 -6.44 8.32 -8.03
N GLN A 56 -6.74 8.50 -9.31
CA GLN A 56 -6.72 7.42 -10.29
C GLN A 56 -5.42 7.43 -11.09
N ILE A 57 -4.59 6.43 -10.86
CA ILE A 57 -3.35 6.20 -11.60
C ILE A 57 -3.65 5.29 -12.78
N LEU A 58 -3.47 5.83 -13.99
CA LEU A 58 -3.72 5.12 -15.23
C LEU A 58 -2.57 4.14 -15.52
N VAL A 59 -2.87 2.86 -15.52
CA VAL A 59 -1.92 1.79 -15.84
C VAL A 59 -2.34 1.07 -17.12
N PRO A 60 -1.37 0.53 -17.90
CA PRO A 60 -1.68 -0.15 -19.15
C PRO A 60 -2.58 -1.37 -18.95
N SER A 61 -2.45 -2.08 -17.82
CA SER A 61 -3.29 -3.22 -17.46
C SER A 61 -3.26 -3.45 -15.95
N LEU A 62 -4.41 -3.82 -15.37
CA LEU A 62 -4.48 -4.23 -13.97
C LEU A 62 -3.93 -5.64 -13.78
N GLU A 63 -4.05 -6.51 -14.78
CA GLU A 63 -3.54 -7.90 -14.75
C GLU A 63 -2.02 -7.99 -14.69
N THR A 64 -1.29 -6.97 -15.16
CA THR A 64 0.16 -6.92 -15.06
C THR A 64 0.64 -6.52 -13.67
N LEU A 65 -0.25 -5.96 -12.84
CA LEU A 65 0.07 -5.60 -11.47
C LEU A 65 -0.03 -6.84 -10.58
N VAL A 66 0.89 -6.95 -9.64
CA VAL A 66 0.86 -8.03 -8.65
C VAL A 66 -0.14 -7.63 -7.55
N CYS A 67 -1.41 -7.97 -7.76
CA CYS A 67 -2.52 -7.68 -6.85
C CYS A 67 -3.21 -8.94 -6.32
N GLU A 68 -3.84 -8.81 -5.16
CA GLU A 68 -4.64 -9.84 -4.51
C GLU A 68 -6.03 -9.30 -4.16
N GLU A 69 -7.05 -10.17 -4.17
CA GLU A 69 -8.39 -9.82 -3.72
C GLU A 69 -8.48 -10.01 -2.20
N ARG A 70 -8.78 -8.93 -1.47
CA ARG A 70 -9.06 -8.94 -0.04
C ARG A 70 -10.42 -8.31 0.24
N ASN A 71 -11.28 -9.02 0.98
CA ASN A 71 -12.59 -8.51 1.41
C ASN A 71 -13.47 -7.97 0.25
N GLY A 72 -13.31 -8.52 -0.96
CA GLY A 72 -14.06 -8.10 -2.16
C GLY A 72 -13.50 -6.87 -2.88
N LEU A 73 -12.32 -6.38 -2.52
CA LEU A 73 -11.57 -5.37 -3.26
C LEU A 73 -10.23 -5.94 -3.73
N LEU A 74 -9.77 -5.50 -4.90
CA LEU A 74 -8.43 -5.77 -5.36
C LEU A 74 -7.46 -4.74 -4.75
N CYS A 75 -6.37 -5.20 -4.16
CA CYS A 75 -5.28 -4.35 -3.67
C CYS A 75 -3.95 -4.90 -4.17
N THR A 76 -2.94 -4.05 -4.32
CA THR A 76 -1.57 -4.51 -4.56
C THR A 76 -1.13 -5.44 -3.45
N THR A 77 -0.29 -6.43 -3.77
CA THR A 77 0.32 -7.28 -2.75
C THR A 77 1.21 -6.45 -1.82
N VAL A 78 1.54 -6.99 -0.66
CA VAL A 78 2.41 -6.29 0.31
C VAL A 78 3.75 -5.90 -0.30
N ASN A 79 4.38 -6.82 -1.05
CA ASN A 79 5.63 -6.55 -1.75
C ASN A 79 5.47 -5.36 -2.71
N GLN A 80 4.50 -5.45 -3.63
CA GLN A 80 4.25 -4.39 -4.61
C GLN A 80 3.97 -3.04 -3.94
N THR A 81 3.15 -3.02 -2.90
CA THR A 81 2.82 -1.81 -2.13
C THR A 81 4.07 -1.15 -1.55
N ILE A 82 4.96 -1.92 -0.93
CA ILE A 82 6.21 -1.40 -0.36
C ILE A 82 7.12 -0.86 -1.48
N ILE A 83 7.23 -1.56 -2.61
CA ILE A 83 8.03 -1.08 -3.76
C ILE A 83 7.46 0.23 -4.31
N ASP A 84 6.14 0.31 -4.50
CA ASP A 84 5.44 1.50 -4.97
C ASP A 84 5.69 2.71 -4.04
N LEU A 85 5.59 2.51 -2.72
CA LEU A 85 5.88 3.55 -1.73
C LEU A 85 7.35 4.01 -1.79
N LEU A 86 8.29 3.07 -1.92
CA LEU A 86 9.71 3.38 -2.05
C LEU A 86 10.04 4.12 -3.35
N GLU A 87 9.34 3.79 -4.44
CA GLU A 87 9.55 4.35 -5.77
C GLU A 87 9.05 5.80 -5.85
N GLN A 88 7.80 6.03 -5.45
CA GLN A 88 7.20 7.37 -5.45
C GLN A 88 7.76 8.32 -4.39
N ASN A 89 8.63 7.81 -3.50
CA ASN A 89 9.09 8.56 -2.34
C ASN A 89 7.89 9.01 -1.49
N GLY A 90 7.02 8.04 -1.17
CA GLY A 90 5.88 8.22 -0.29
C GLY A 90 6.28 8.71 1.10
N ASP A 91 5.30 8.83 1.99
CA ASP A 91 5.55 9.35 3.33
C ASP A 91 6.58 8.47 4.07
N GLU A 92 7.65 9.08 4.57
CA GLU A 92 8.75 8.37 5.23
C GLU A 92 8.23 7.55 6.42
N GLN A 93 7.22 8.07 7.12
CA GLN A 93 6.59 7.39 8.24
C GLN A 93 5.79 6.17 7.77
N ILE A 94 5.03 6.29 6.68
CA ILE A 94 4.25 5.17 6.13
C ILE A 94 5.17 4.08 5.61
N ILE A 95 6.27 4.42 4.93
CA ILE A 95 7.26 3.44 4.45
C ILE A 95 7.88 2.70 5.64
N MET A 96 8.32 3.44 6.66
CA MET A 96 8.92 2.87 7.86
C MET A 96 7.94 1.95 8.60
N GLU A 97 6.71 2.40 8.87
CA GLU A 97 5.66 1.59 9.50
C GLU A 97 5.35 0.34 8.67
N SER A 98 5.26 0.49 7.34
CA SER A 98 4.97 -0.63 6.43
C SER A 98 6.04 -1.70 6.51
N LEU A 99 7.31 -1.29 6.57
CA LEU A 99 8.43 -2.21 6.73
C LEU A 99 8.47 -2.83 8.13
N ALA A 100 8.18 -2.08 9.19
CA ALA A 100 8.19 -2.58 10.55
C ALA A 100 7.08 -3.62 10.77
N ASN A 101 5.85 -3.32 10.35
CA ASN A 101 4.72 -4.26 10.40
C ASN A 101 4.97 -5.49 9.53
N TYR A 102 5.58 -5.31 8.34
CA TYR A 102 5.98 -6.44 7.51
C TYR A 102 7.00 -7.33 8.22
N TYR A 103 8.04 -6.73 8.78
CA TYR A 103 9.12 -7.41 9.49
C TYR A 103 8.58 -8.25 10.65
N ASP A 104 7.72 -7.67 11.49
CA ASP A 104 7.04 -8.38 12.59
C ASP A 104 6.22 -9.56 12.06
N ALA A 105 5.36 -9.33 11.05
CA ALA A 105 4.51 -10.36 10.47
C ALA A 105 5.30 -11.50 9.79
N HIS A 106 6.52 -11.23 9.33
CA HIS A 106 7.38 -12.16 8.61
C HIS A 106 8.51 -12.76 9.46
N ASN A 107 8.32 -12.86 10.79
CA ASN A 107 9.31 -13.44 11.72
C ASN A 107 10.66 -12.72 11.63
N GLU A 108 10.63 -11.38 11.69
CA GLU A 108 11.83 -10.56 11.72
C GLU A 108 12.70 -10.74 10.46
N SER A 109 12.02 -10.83 9.30
CA SER A 109 12.68 -11.03 8.01
C SER A 109 12.04 -10.24 6.88
N PHE A 110 12.86 -9.84 5.92
CA PHE A 110 12.45 -9.17 4.69
C PHE A 110 12.59 -10.06 3.45
N ASP A 111 12.79 -11.37 3.63
CA ASP A 111 13.10 -12.32 2.55
C ASP A 111 12.01 -12.38 1.45
N GLY A 112 10.76 -12.03 1.78
CA GLY A 112 9.65 -11.99 0.82
C GLY A 112 9.52 -10.69 0.03
N LEU A 113 10.41 -9.71 0.20
CA LEU A 113 10.37 -8.44 -0.55
C LEU A 113 11.35 -8.47 -1.74
N GLU A 114 10.80 -8.33 -2.94
CA GLU A 114 11.58 -8.25 -4.18
C GLU A 114 11.87 -6.79 -4.51
N VAL A 115 12.87 -6.23 -3.82
CA VAL A 115 13.25 -4.83 -4.00
C VAL A 115 14.17 -4.66 -5.21
N PRO A 116 13.81 -3.83 -6.20
CA PRO A 116 14.65 -3.60 -7.37
C PRO A 116 15.95 -2.87 -6.98
N GLU A 117 17.04 -3.13 -7.72
CA GLU A 117 18.38 -2.65 -7.37
C GLU A 117 18.46 -1.13 -7.17
N HIS A 118 17.72 -0.35 -7.96
CA HIS A 118 17.71 1.11 -7.86
C HIS A 118 17.01 1.63 -6.59
N LEU A 119 16.12 0.83 -5.97
CA LEU A 119 15.48 1.16 -4.70
C LEU A 119 16.20 0.56 -3.49
N ARG A 120 17.20 -0.31 -3.69
CA ARG A 120 17.94 -0.95 -2.58
C ARG A 120 18.48 0.06 -1.58
N SER A 121 19.11 1.14 -2.04
CA SER A 121 19.66 2.15 -1.12
C SER A 121 18.58 2.82 -0.25
N ARG A 122 17.38 3.06 -0.80
CA ARG A 122 16.25 3.59 -0.04
C ARG A 122 15.70 2.53 0.92
N PHE A 123 15.49 1.34 0.42
CA PHE A 123 15.00 0.21 1.20
C PHE A 123 15.91 -0.07 2.40
N GLU A 124 17.23 -0.12 2.23
CA GLU A 124 18.17 -0.34 3.34
C GLU A 124 18.10 0.77 4.40
N LYS A 125 17.93 2.03 3.97
CA LYS A 125 17.73 3.17 4.89
C LYS A 125 16.47 2.98 5.73
N TYR A 126 15.32 2.76 5.09
CA TYR A 126 14.05 2.62 5.82
C TYR A 126 13.95 1.30 6.59
N LYS A 127 14.59 0.23 6.10
CA LYS A 127 14.71 -1.05 6.79
C LYS A 127 15.41 -0.88 8.13
N ALA A 128 16.54 -0.16 8.18
CA ALA A 128 17.23 0.13 9.43
C ALA A 128 16.30 0.85 10.41
N TRP A 129 15.63 1.91 9.93
CA TRP A 129 14.68 2.67 10.76
C TRP A 129 13.49 1.84 11.25
N ALA A 130 12.96 0.95 10.41
CA ALA A 130 11.85 0.07 10.76
C ALA A 130 12.22 -0.93 11.85
N VAL A 131 13.43 -1.49 11.79
CA VAL A 131 13.96 -2.38 12.84
C VAL A 131 14.21 -1.59 14.12
N GLU A 132 14.84 -0.43 14.04
CA GLU A 132 15.05 0.46 15.20
C GLU A 132 13.73 0.86 15.87
N TYR A 133 12.70 1.16 15.07
CA TYR A 133 11.35 1.49 15.58
C TYR A 133 10.66 0.31 16.26
N TYR A 134 10.95 -0.92 15.84
CA TYR A 134 10.39 -2.12 16.45
C TYR A 134 11.12 -2.52 17.75
N GLU A 135 12.43 -2.24 17.85
CA GLU A 135 13.25 -2.57 19.03
C GLU A 135 13.10 -1.58 20.21
N GLU A 136 12.52 -0.39 19.98
CA GLU A 136 12.20 0.63 21.01
C GLU A 136 10.86 0.39 21.72
#